data_AF-A0A5C6MCC7-F1
#
_entry.id   AF-A0A5C6MCC7-F1
#
_cell.length_a   1.000
_cell.length_b   1.000
_cell.length_c   1.000
_cell.angle_alpha   90.00
_cell.angle_beta   90.00
_cell.angle_gamma   90.00
#
_symmetry.space_group_name_H-M   'P 1'
#
loop_
_entity.id
_entity.type
_entity.pdbx_description
1 polymer ?
#
loop_
_entity_poly.entity_id
_entity_poly.type
_entity_poly.pdbx_seq_one_letter_code
_entity_poly.pdbx_strand_id
1 'polypeptide(L)'
;MIPGLREAILAAKRSLEQVIDEQTPDQLLRAGFDAEALEKAKSMLTSFRKFIEANKDEIEALQVLYSVPYRAGLKFRHVRELAAKLNQAPFFVDPNRPESLGRLWQAFEVVEPGQVRGQGGRQLVDVIAMVRHAIDPGAPLLPVGLTVESRYQQWMSEKQASGVTFTADQQKWLDAIKDHIAASLNIEQDDLEEVPFNSIGGLGRAYELFGDNLSGILDELNMRLAA
;
A
#
# COMPACT_ATOMS: atom_id res chain seq x y z
N MET A 1 -22.74 53.25 -42.73
CA MET A 1 -21.85 52.17 -42.23
C MET A 1 -22.58 51.37 -41.16
N ILE A 2 -23.01 50.18 -41.58
CA ILE A 2 -23.34 48.93 -40.88
C ILE A 2 -24.19 48.98 -39.58
N PRO A 3 -25.53 49.11 -39.71
CA PRO A 3 -26.51 48.83 -38.66
C PRO A 3 -26.48 47.39 -38.11
N GLY A 4 -25.85 46.44 -38.82
CA GLY A 4 -25.84 45.02 -38.46
C GLY A 4 -24.95 44.62 -37.29
N LEU A 5 -23.98 45.45 -36.88
CA LEU A 5 -23.06 45.09 -35.78
C LEU A 5 -23.74 45.23 -34.40
N ARG A 6 -24.64 46.20 -34.24
CA ARG A 6 -25.37 46.42 -32.98
C ARG A 6 -26.43 45.34 -32.74
N GLU A 7 -27.09 44.87 -33.79
CA GLU A 7 -28.01 43.73 -33.70
C GLU A 7 -27.29 42.42 -33.40
N ALA A 8 -26.12 42.18 -34.01
CA ALA A 8 -25.32 41.00 -33.72
C ALA A 8 -24.84 40.94 -32.25
N ILE A 9 -24.46 42.09 -31.68
CA ILE A 9 -24.05 42.18 -30.26
C ILE A 9 -25.24 42.00 -29.31
N LEU A 10 -26.42 42.51 -29.66
CA LEU A 10 -27.65 42.31 -28.86
C LEU A 10 -28.18 40.87 -28.94
N ALA A 11 -28.01 40.20 -30.09
CA ALA A 11 -28.34 38.78 -30.25
C ALA A 11 -27.36 37.87 -29.49
N ALA A 12 -26.05 38.18 -29.50
CA ALA A 12 -25.04 37.44 -28.74
C ALA A 12 -25.27 37.55 -27.22
N LYS A 13 -25.71 38.72 -26.73
CA LYS A 13 -26.02 38.92 -25.30
C LYS A 13 -27.23 38.09 -24.83
N ARG A 14 -28.23 37.86 -25.69
CA ARG A 14 -29.39 36.99 -25.37
C ARG A 14 -29.07 35.50 -25.39
N SER A 15 -28.03 35.08 -26.10
CA SER A 15 -27.60 33.67 -26.13
C SER A 15 -26.76 33.23 -24.93
N LEU A 16 -26.36 34.17 -24.05
CA LEU A 16 -25.51 33.93 -22.89
C LEU A 16 -26.25 34.05 -21.55
N GLU A 17 -27.56 34.31 -21.54
CA GLU A 17 -28.39 34.22 -20.33
C GLU A 17 -28.90 32.78 -20.20
N GLN A 18 -28.02 31.89 -19.75
CA GLN A 18 -28.45 30.66 -19.09
C GLN A 18 -28.96 31.05 -17.70
N VAL A 19 -30.28 31.18 -17.59
CA VAL A 19 -30.96 31.14 -16.30
C VAL A 19 -30.83 29.70 -15.81
N ILE A 20 -29.97 29.47 -14.82
CA ILE A 20 -29.90 28.20 -14.10
C ILE A 20 -31.14 28.16 -13.21
N ASP A 21 -32.09 27.31 -13.58
CA ASP A 21 -33.21 26.92 -12.73
C ASP A 21 -32.67 25.98 -11.64
N GLU A 22 -32.48 26.53 -10.45
CA GLU A 22 -32.21 25.78 -9.23
C GLU A 22 -33.50 25.11 -8.76
N GLN A 23 -33.73 23.85 -9.17
CA GLN A 23 -34.30 22.76 -8.36
C GLN A 23 -34.85 21.65 -9.26
N THR A 24 -34.04 20.62 -9.49
CA THR A 24 -34.56 19.27 -9.76
C THR A 24 -33.68 18.30 -8.98
N PRO A 25 -34.22 17.45 -8.09
CA PRO A 25 -33.42 16.69 -7.15
C PRO A 25 -32.58 15.60 -7.85
N ASP A 26 -31.25 15.76 -7.77
CA ASP A 26 -30.22 14.79 -8.11
C ASP A 26 -30.25 13.57 -7.17
N GLN A 27 -31.27 12.72 -7.29
CA GLN A 27 -31.32 11.43 -6.57
C GLN A 27 -31.24 10.21 -7.49
N LEU A 28 -31.39 10.35 -8.81
CA LEU A 28 -31.39 9.22 -9.75
C LEU A 28 -30.07 8.97 -10.49
N LEU A 29 -29.17 9.97 -10.59
CA LEU A 29 -27.87 9.79 -11.25
C LEU A 29 -26.85 9.06 -10.36
N ARG A 30 -26.90 9.28 -9.04
CA ARG A 30 -25.93 8.74 -8.08
C ARG A 30 -25.96 7.21 -7.96
N ALA A 31 -27.16 6.62 -7.92
CA ALA A 31 -27.34 5.17 -7.82
C ALA A 31 -26.79 4.39 -9.04
N GLY A 32 -26.85 4.99 -10.24
CA GLY A 32 -26.29 4.38 -11.46
C GLY A 32 -24.77 4.40 -11.48
N PHE A 33 -24.15 5.51 -11.07
CA PHE A 33 -22.69 5.61 -10.93
C PHE A 33 -22.15 4.69 -9.83
N ASP A 34 -22.87 4.56 -8.71
CA ASP A 34 -22.49 3.66 -7.62
C ASP A 34 -22.59 2.18 -8.03
N ALA A 35 -23.62 1.80 -8.78
CA ALA A 35 -23.79 0.44 -9.31
C ALA A 35 -22.73 0.11 -10.37
N GLU A 36 -22.47 1.01 -11.32
CA GLU A 36 -21.44 0.81 -12.36
C GLU A 36 -20.04 0.76 -11.75
N ALA A 37 -19.73 1.63 -10.78
CA ALA A 37 -18.45 1.63 -10.06
C ALA A 37 -18.25 0.32 -9.28
N LEU A 38 -19.30 -0.16 -8.60
CA LEU A 38 -19.27 -1.44 -7.90
C LEU A 38 -19.02 -2.62 -8.86
N GLU A 39 -19.69 -2.66 -10.01
CA GLU A 39 -19.47 -3.72 -11.01
C GLU A 39 -18.06 -3.66 -11.62
N LYS A 40 -17.53 -2.46 -11.89
CA LYS A 40 -16.13 -2.28 -12.31
C LYS A 40 -15.15 -2.78 -11.24
N ALA A 41 -15.38 -2.45 -9.98
CA ALA A 41 -14.56 -2.91 -8.87
C ALA A 41 -14.60 -4.44 -8.74
N LYS A 42 -15.79 -5.06 -8.77
CA LYS A 42 -15.94 -6.53 -8.78
C LYS A 42 -15.23 -7.19 -9.95
N SER A 43 -15.34 -6.61 -11.14
CA SER A 43 -14.67 -7.11 -12.35
C SER A 43 -13.14 -7.05 -12.22
N MET A 44 -12.61 -5.95 -11.67
CA MET A 44 -11.19 -5.80 -11.41
C MET A 44 -10.70 -6.82 -10.36
N LEU A 45 -11.41 -7.00 -9.24
CA LEU A 45 -11.04 -8.01 -8.23
C LEU A 45 -11.15 -9.44 -8.76
N THR A 46 -12.13 -9.72 -9.61
CA THR A 46 -12.26 -11.02 -10.28
C THR A 46 -11.08 -11.28 -11.20
N SER A 47 -10.68 -10.26 -11.98
CA SER A 47 -9.51 -10.33 -12.85
C SER A 47 -8.23 -10.51 -12.03
N PHE A 48 -8.13 -9.84 -10.87
CA PHE A 48 -6.99 -9.94 -9.96
C PHE A 48 -6.83 -11.35 -9.39
N ARG A 49 -7.92 -11.94 -8.88
CA ARG A 49 -7.94 -13.34 -8.39
C ARG A 49 -7.54 -14.33 -9.49
N LYS A 50 -8.06 -14.15 -10.71
CA LYS A 50 -7.68 -14.97 -11.88
C LYS A 50 -6.21 -14.83 -12.23
N PHE A 51 -5.69 -13.60 -12.21
CA PHE A 51 -4.27 -13.33 -12.46
C PHE A 51 -3.39 -14.06 -11.45
N ILE A 52 -3.71 -13.97 -10.15
CA ILE A 52 -2.95 -14.66 -9.09
C ILE A 52 -2.95 -16.17 -9.33
N GLU A 53 -4.11 -16.78 -9.54
CA GLU A 53 -4.20 -18.23 -9.72
C GLU A 53 -3.48 -18.72 -10.98
N ALA A 54 -3.58 -17.97 -12.08
CA ALA A 54 -2.92 -18.32 -13.35
C ALA A 54 -1.39 -18.18 -13.30
N ASN A 55 -0.85 -17.36 -12.40
CA ASN A 55 0.58 -17.06 -12.32
C ASN A 55 1.25 -17.61 -11.06
N LYS A 56 0.53 -18.39 -10.24
CA LYS A 56 1.02 -18.86 -8.93
C LYS A 56 2.32 -19.65 -8.99
N ASP A 57 2.55 -20.36 -10.09
CA ASP A 57 3.74 -21.18 -10.33
C ASP A 57 4.81 -20.46 -11.16
N GLU A 58 4.51 -19.27 -11.70
CA GLU A 58 5.44 -18.51 -12.56
C GLU A 58 6.07 -17.31 -11.85
N ILE A 59 5.34 -16.68 -10.91
CA ILE A 59 5.82 -15.52 -10.17
C ILE A 59 6.32 -15.98 -8.80
N GLU A 60 7.61 -15.78 -8.52
CA GLU A 60 8.25 -16.20 -7.26
C GLU A 60 7.52 -15.64 -6.02
N ALA A 61 7.09 -14.38 -6.07
CA ALA A 61 6.31 -13.77 -4.99
C ALA A 61 5.03 -14.57 -4.68
N LEU A 62 4.33 -15.04 -5.71
CA LEU A 62 3.11 -15.82 -5.54
C LEU A 62 3.45 -17.22 -5.01
N GLN A 63 4.45 -17.89 -5.55
CA GLN A 63 4.91 -19.20 -5.04
C GLN A 63 5.17 -19.15 -3.52
N VAL A 64 5.90 -18.12 -3.06
CA VAL A 64 6.18 -17.91 -1.64
C VAL A 64 4.88 -17.67 -0.85
N LEU A 65 3.96 -16.86 -1.39
CA LEU A 65 2.67 -16.55 -0.75
C LEU A 65 1.65 -17.69 -0.78
N TYR A 66 1.84 -18.71 -1.61
CA TYR A 66 1.08 -19.97 -1.57
C TYR A 66 1.73 -21.04 -0.68
N SER A 67 3.04 -20.92 -0.41
CA SER A 67 3.77 -21.85 0.47
C SER A 67 3.51 -21.57 1.96
N VAL A 68 3.53 -22.59 2.83
CA VAL A 68 3.44 -22.40 4.28
C VAL A 68 4.83 -22.59 4.90
N PRO A 69 5.36 -21.64 5.69
CA PRO A 69 4.77 -20.35 6.08
C PRO A 69 4.88 -19.25 5.00
N TYR A 70 3.76 -18.54 4.74
CA TYR A 70 3.48 -17.62 3.62
C TYR A 70 4.45 -16.45 3.34
N ARG A 71 5.53 -16.27 4.11
CA ARG A 71 6.47 -15.14 3.95
C ARG A 71 7.94 -15.48 4.14
N ALA A 72 8.30 -16.72 4.46
CA ALA A 72 9.70 -17.10 4.55
C ALA A 72 10.39 -16.90 3.19
N GLY A 73 11.35 -15.98 3.11
CA GLY A 73 12.11 -15.70 1.89
C GLY A 73 11.51 -14.66 0.94
N LEU A 74 10.39 -14.00 1.29
CA LEU A 74 9.87 -12.90 0.48
C LEU A 74 10.77 -11.65 0.62
N LYS A 75 11.35 -11.19 -0.50
CA LYS A 75 12.20 -10.00 -0.57
C LYS A 75 11.51 -8.88 -1.35
N PHE A 76 11.94 -7.62 -1.14
CA PHE A 76 11.40 -6.47 -1.87
C PHE A 76 11.46 -6.61 -3.40
N ARG A 77 12.49 -7.32 -3.93
CA ARG A 77 12.58 -7.61 -5.36
C ARG A 77 11.38 -8.41 -5.89
N HIS A 78 10.86 -9.36 -5.11
CA HIS A 78 9.69 -10.15 -5.50
C HIS A 78 8.43 -9.27 -5.50
N VAL A 79 8.34 -8.31 -4.57
CA VAL A 79 7.26 -7.30 -4.55
C VAL A 79 7.28 -6.46 -5.82
N ARG A 80 8.46 -5.95 -6.21
CA ARG A 80 8.64 -5.17 -7.45
C ARG A 80 8.32 -5.98 -8.70
N GLU A 81 8.74 -7.24 -8.75
CA GLU A 81 8.43 -8.14 -9.87
C GLU A 81 6.92 -8.36 -10.00
N LEU A 82 6.25 -8.68 -8.90
CA LEU A 82 4.80 -8.87 -8.89
C LEU A 82 4.07 -7.60 -9.35
N ALA A 83 4.47 -6.43 -8.83
CA ALA A 83 3.93 -5.15 -9.28
C ALA A 83 4.16 -4.92 -10.77
N ALA A 84 5.34 -5.28 -11.30
CA ALA A 84 5.65 -5.13 -12.72
C ALA A 84 4.75 -6.02 -13.59
N LYS A 85 4.46 -7.25 -13.14
CA LYS A 85 3.52 -8.16 -13.82
C LYS A 85 2.06 -7.68 -13.74
N LEU A 86 1.73 -6.88 -12.74
CA LEU A 86 0.44 -6.20 -12.62
C LEU A 86 0.37 -4.88 -13.42
N ASN A 87 1.45 -4.47 -14.11
CA ASN A 87 1.46 -3.28 -14.95
C ASN A 87 0.78 -3.50 -16.32
N GLN A 88 -0.47 -3.94 -16.27
CA GLN A 88 -1.29 -4.25 -17.44
C GLN A 88 -2.76 -4.06 -17.10
N ALA A 89 -3.63 -3.99 -18.13
CA ALA A 89 -5.06 -3.91 -17.90
C ALA A 89 -5.57 -5.16 -17.15
N PRO A 90 -6.51 -5.01 -16.18
CA PRO A 90 -7.13 -3.76 -15.73
C PRO A 90 -6.41 -3.05 -14.57
N PHE A 91 -5.29 -3.59 -14.05
CA PHE A 91 -4.67 -3.13 -12.79
C PHE A 91 -3.79 -1.89 -12.95
N PHE A 92 -2.92 -1.87 -13.98
CA PHE A 92 -1.97 -0.78 -14.27
C PHE A 92 -1.17 -0.35 -13.03
N VAL A 93 -0.63 -1.33 -12.31
CA VAL A 93 0.26 -1.10 -11.16
C VAL A 93 1.66 -0.81 -11.67
N ASP A 94 2.21 0.35 -11.32
CA ASP A 94 3.58 0.75 -11.68
C ASP A 94 4.50 0.59 -10.46
N PRO A 95 5.53 -0.28 -10.52
CA PRO A 95 6.50 -0.45 -9.44
C PRO A 95 7.22 0.82 -8.99
N ASN A 96 7.35 1.82 -9.87
CA ASN A 96 8.02 3.09 -9.56
C ASN A 96 7.05 4.16 -9.03
N ARG A 97 5.75 3.86 -9.02
CA ARG A 97 4.68 4.73 -8.51
C ARG A 97 3.77 3.91 -7.59
N PRO A 98 4.18 3.66 -6.34
CA PRO A 98 3.43 2.84 -5.39
C PRO A 98 1.96 3.26 -5.21
N GLU A 99 1.65 4.55 -5.38
CA GLU A 99 0.29 5.10 -5.34
C GLU A 99 -0.64 4.53 -6.42
N SER A 100 -0.09 3.93 -7.49
CA SER A 100 -0.86 3.24 -8.53
C SER A 100 -1.65 2.04 -7.98
N LEU A 101 -1.22 1.44 -6.87
CA LEU A 101 -1.96 0.39 -6.15
C LEU A 101 -3.27 0.89 -5.56
N GLY A 102 -3.43 2.20 -5.35
CA GLY A 102 -4.59 2.78 -4.69
C GLY A 102 -5.91 2.44 -5.36
N ARG A 103 -5.95 2.30 -6.70
CA ARG A 103 -7.15 1.88 -7.42
C ARG A 103 -7.56 0.44 -7.09
N LEU A 104 -6.58 -0.46 -7.02
CA LEU A 104 -6.84 -1.86 -6.67
C LEU A 104 -7.29 -1.98 -5.21
N TRP A 105 -6.64 -1.24 -4.32
CA TRP A 105 -7.04 -1.16 -2.92
C TRP A 105 -8.47 -0.63 -2.74
N GLN A 106 -8.80 0.47 -3.42
CA GLN A 106 -10.14 1.06 -3.39
C GLN A 106 -11.21 0.08 -3.89
N ALA A 107 -10.89 -0.79 -4.86
CA ALA A 107 -11.84 -1.81 -5.28
C ALA A 107 -12.13 -2.83 -4.17
N PHE A 108 -11.14 -3.23 -3.36
CA PHE A 108 -11.40 -4.02 -2.16
C PHE A 108 -12.27 -3.25 -1.16
N GLU A 109 -12.02 -1.95 -0.94
CA GLU A 109 -12.84 -1.14 -0.03
C GLU A 109 -14.31 -1.04 -0.49
N VAL A 110 -14.54 -0.94 -1.80
CA VAL A 110 -15.89 -0.86 -2.38
C VAL A 110 -16.62 -2.20 -2.34
N VAL A 111 -15.94 -3.30 -2.66
CA VAL A 111 -16.56 -4.63 -2.78
C VAL A 111 -16.68 -5.34 -1.43
N GLU A 112 -15.68 -5.17 -0.56
CA GLU A 112 -15.50 -5.89 0.71
C GLU A 112 -15.22 -4.92 1.88
N PRO A 113 -16.04 -3.87 2.12
CA PRO A 113 -15.76 -2.81 3.10
C PRO A 113 -15.58 -3.33 4.55
N GLY A 114 -16.16 -4.48 4.90
CA GLY A 114 -16.00 -5.09 6.23
C GLY A 114 -14.68 -5.85 6.43
N GLN A 115 -13.95 -6.15 5.34
CA GLN A 115 -12.69 -6.88 5.39
C GLN A 115 -11.47 -5.95 5.31
N VAL A 116 -11.63 -4.77 4.71
CA VAL A 116 -10.55 -3.78 4.62
C VAL A 116 -10.46 -2.96 5.90
N ARG A 117 -9.25 -2.88 6.46
CA ARG A 117 -8.99 -2.13 7.70
C ARG A 117 -7.85 -1.15 7.50
N GLY A 118 -8.13 0.12 7.75
CA GLY A 118 -7.16 1.20 7.56
C GLY A 118 -7.00 1.62 6.10
N GLN A 119 -6.22 2.68 5.87
CA GLN A 119 -5.92 3.18 4.53
C GLN A 119 -4.65 2.50 4.01
N GLY A 120 -4.74 1.83 2.87
CA GLY A 120 -3.60 1.16 2.22
C GLY A 120 -3.45 1.53 0.75
N GLY A 121 -2.65 0.75 0.03
CA GLY A 121 -2.42 0.94 -1.41
C GLY A 121 -1.55 2.16 -1.73
N ARG A 122 -0.76 2.63 -0.76
CA ARG A 122 0.21 3.72 -0.91
C ARG A 122 1.65 3.23 -0.87
N GLN A 123 1.87 2.04 -0.31
CA GLN A 123 3.18 1.39 -0.26
C GLN A 123 3.18 0.18 -1.17
N LEU A 124 4.29 -0.03 -1.89
CA LEU A 124 4.35 -1.10 -2.88
C LEU A 124 4.15 -2.48 -2.24
N VAL A 125 4.62 -2.65 -0.99
CA VAL A 125 4.46 -3.88 -0.21
C VAL A 125 3.00 -4.23 0.11
N ASP A 126 2.07 -3.28 0.04
CA ASP A 126 0.64 -3.56 0.25
C ASP A 126 0.06 -4.51 -0.80
N VAL A 127 0.72 -4.67 -1.95
CA VAL A 127 0.37 -5.70 -2.94
C VAL A 127 0.37 -7.10 -2.31
N ILE A 128 1.26 -7.36 -1.34
CA ILE A 128 1.35 -8.63 -0.64
C ILE A 128 0.13 -8.87 0.24
N ALA A 129 -0.37 -7.82 0.91
CA ALA A 129 -1.59 -7.93 1.68
C ALA A 129 -2.81 -8.20 0.77
N MET A 130 -2.89 -7.53 -0.37
CA MET A 130 -3.94 -7.76 -1.36
C MET A 130 -3.91 -9.17 -1.95
N VAL A 131 -2.73 -9.70 -2.26
CA VAL A 131 -2.59 -11.09 -2.73
C VAL A 131 -3.00 -12.08 -1.63
N ARG A 132 -2.53 -11.88 -0.39
CA ARG A 132 -2.92 -12.75 0.73
C ARG A 132 -4.44 -12.79 0.92
N HIS A 133 -5.08 -11.63 0.89
CA HIS A 133 -6.53 -11.53 0.99
C HIS A 133 -7.25 -12.17 -0.22
N ALA A 134 -6.67 -12.09 -1.42
CA ALA A 134 -7.22 -12.77 -2.58
C ALA A 134 -7.08 -14.30 -2.51
N ILE A 135 -6.04 -14.83 -1.86
CA ILE A 135 -5.83 -16.27 -1.62
C ILE A 135 -6.73 -16.77 -0.48
N ASP A 136 -6.85 -16.01 0.61
CA ASP A 136 -7.72 -16.28 1.74
C ASP A 136 -8.68 -15.10 1.99
N PRO A 137 -9.86 -15.11 1.34
CA PRO A 137 -10.87 -14.04 1.49
C PRO A 137 -11.42 -13.90 2.92
N GLY A 138 -11.19 -14.87 3.80
CA GLY A 138 -11.58 -14.80 5.21
C GLY A 138 -10.63 -13.96 6.07
N ALA A 139 -9.39 -13.77 5.63
CA ALA A 139 -8.40 -12.95 6.31
C ALA A 139 -8.67 -11.45 6.06
N PRO A 140 -8.57 -10.56 7.06
CA PRO A 140 -8.76 -9.13 6.84
C PRO A 140 -7.64 -8.55 5.95
N LEU A 141 -8.00 -7.60 5.08
CA LEU A 141 -7.05 -6.82 4.29
C LEU A 141 -6.52 -5.65 5.13
N LEU A 142 -5.26 -5.75 5.54
CA LEU A 142 -4.54 -4.76 6.35
C LEU A 142 -3.29 -4.28 5.60
N PRO A 143 -3.00 -2.97 5.59
CA PRO A 143 -1.72 -2.45 5.11
C PRO A 143 -0.55 -3.13 5.84
N VAL A 144 0.53 -3.39 5.12
CA VAL A 144 1.69 -4.09 5.70
C VAL A 144 2.28 -3.28 6.86
N GLY A 145 2.33 -1.95 6.71
CA GLY A 145 2.83 -1.05 7.76
C GLY A 145 2.06 -1.16 9.08
N LEU A 146 0.72 -1.33 9.04
CA LEU A 146 -0.07 -1.52 10.28
C LEU A 146 0.22 -2.85 10.95
N THR A 147 0.47 -3.91 10.16
CA THR A 147 0.82 -5.23 10.69
C THR A 147 2.21 -5.19 11.35
N VAL A 148 3.17 -4.53 10.69
CA VAL A 148 4.54 -4.36 11.18
C VAL A 148 4.55 -3.53 12.47
N GLU A 149 3.80 -2.42 12.51
CA GLU A 149 3.64 -1.59 13.71
C GLU A 149 3.08 -2.40 14.89
N SER A 150 1.97 -3.14 14.68
CA SER A 150 1.37 -3.94 15.74
C SER A 150 2.35 -4.98 16.32
N ARG A 151 3.16 -5.61 15.47
CA ARG A 151 4.14 -6.61 15.90
C ARG A 151 5.35 -6.00 16.58
N TYR A 152 5.77 -4.83 16.13
CA TYR A 152 6.82 -4.07 16.79
C TYR A 152 6.42 -3.68 18.20
N GLN A 153 5.20 -3.17 18.40
CA GLN A 153 4.70 -2.84 19.74
C GLN A 153 4.63 -4.08 20.65
N GLN A 154 4.20 -5.22 20.11
CA GLN A 154 4.23 -6.48 20.85
C GLN A 154 5.67 -6.87 21.23
N TRP A 155 6.61 -6.82 20.27
CA TRP A 155 8.01 -7.14 20.52
C TRP A 155 8.63 -6.21 21.57
N MET A 156 8.37 -4.90 21.50
CA MET A 156 8.82 -3.91 22.49
C MET A 156 8.27 -4.24 23.89
N SER A 157 6.99 -4.59 23.99
CA SER A 157 6.36 -4.98 25.25
C SER A 157 6.99 -6.25 25.84
N GLU A 158 7.27 -7.25 25.01
CA GLU A 158 7.96 -8.48 25.44
C GLU A 158 9.39 -8.20 25.92
N LYS A 159 10.15 -7.34 25.23
CA LYS A 159 11.48 -6.92 25.67
C LYS A 159 11.42 -6.23 27.03
N GLN A 160 10.48 -5.30 27.21
CA GLN A 160 10.27 -4.63 28.49
C GLN A 160 9.88 -5.61 29.61
N ALA A 161 8.98 -6.56 29.34
CA ALA A 161 8.60 -7.60 30.31
C ALA A 161 9.76 -8.52 30.69
N SER A 162 10.72 -8.73 29.79
CA SER A 162 11.97 -9.46 30.05
C SER A 162 13.05 -8.63 30.76
N GLY A 163 12.76 -7.38 31.12
CA GLY A 163 13.70 -6.48 31.80
C GLY A 163 14.66 -5.74 30.88
N VAL A 164 14.51 -5.87 29.55
CA VAL A 164 15.30 -5.11 28.57
C VAL A 164 14.72 -3.72 28.43
N THR A 165 15.54 -2.69 28.65
CA THR A 165 15.17 -1.28 28.46
C THR A 165 16.08 -0.66 27.41
N PHE A 166 15.48 -0.05 26.40
CA PHE A 166 16.21 0.68 25.36
C PHE A 166 16.33 2.16 25.73
N THR A 167 17.49 2.77 25.44
CA THR A 167 17.67 4.21 25.55
C THR A 167 16.85 4.96 24.49
N ALA A 168 16.65 6.27 24.65
CA ALA A 168 15.94 7.08 23.66
C ALA A 168 16.57 6.99 22.26
N ASP A 169 17.91 6.95 22.18
CA ASP A 169 18.62 6.79 20.92
C ASP A 169 18.41 5.40 20.29
N GLN A 170 18.44 4.34 21.11
CA GLN A 170 18.16 2.98 20.64
C GLN A 170 16.72 2.86 20.15
N GLN A 171 15.74 3.45 20.86
CA GLN A 171 14.34 3.45 20.43
C GLN A 171 14.16 4.16 19.09
N LYS A 172 14.78 5.34 18.91
CA LYS A 172 14.75 6.06 17.63
C LYS A 172 15.29 5.20 16.48
N TRP A 173 16.35 4.43 16.73
CA TRP A 173 16.91 3.50 15.75
C TRP A 173 15.99 2.32 15.47
N LEU A 174 15.40 1.72 16.50
CA LEU A 174 14.45 0.62 16.36
C LEU A 174 13.19 1.07 15.59
N ASP A 175 12.70 2.29 15.83
CA ASP A 175 11.58 2.87 15.09
C ASP A 175 11.92 3.05 13.60
N ALA A 176 13.12 3.56 13.29
CA ALA A 176 13.59 3.69 11.91
C ALA A 176 13.78 2.33 11.20
N ILE A 177 14.30 1.33 11.92
CA ILE A 177 14.41 -0.06 11.43
C ILE A 177 13.02 -0.62 11.12
N LYS A 178 12.07 -0.47 12.04
CA LYS A 178 10.69 -0.89 11.85
C LYS A 178 10.05 -0.20 10.64
N ASP A 179 10.21 1.11 10.48
CA ASP A 179 9.68 1.85 9.33
C ASP A 179 10.30 1.38 8.02
N HIS A 180 11.60 1.06 8.02
CA HIS A 180 12.27 0.46 6.86
C HIS A 180 11.66 -0.91 6.53
N ILE A 181 11.57 -1.83 7.50
CA ILE A 181 10.95 -3.15 7.31
C ILE A 181 9.50 -3.02 6.82
N ALA A 182 8.75 -2.03 7.30
CA ALA A 182 7.40 -1.75 6.84
C ALA A 182 7.32 -1.38 5.36
N ALA A 183 8.39 -0.83 4.77
CA ALA A 183 8.46 -0.41 3.38
C ALA A 183 9.16 -1.43 2.47
N SER A 184 10.07 -2.25 2.98
CA SER A 184 10.94 -3.15 2.20
C SER A 184 10.79 -4.64 2.53
N LEU A 185 10.04 -4.99 3.58
CA LEU A 185 9.85 -6.33 4.17
C LEU A 185 11.07 -6.91 4.91
N ASN A 186 12.24 -6.29 4.85
CA ASN A 186 13.46 -6.78 5.48
C ASN A 186 14.46 -5.64 5.65
N ILE A 187 15.38 -5.77 6.60
CA ILE A 187 16.55 -4.90 6.69
C ILE A 187 17.83 -5.75 6.71
N GLU A 188 18.84 -5.35 5.94
CA GLU A 188 20.19 -5.91 5.94
C GLU A 188 21.17 -4.86 6.51
N GLN A 189 22.39 -5.26 6.87
CA GLN A 189 23.36 -4.30 7.45
C GLN A 189 23.72 -3.17 6.47
N ASP A 190 23.80 -3.49 5.19
CA ASP A 190 24.09 -2.53 4.13
C ASP A 190 23.02 -1.42 4.04
N ASP A 191 21.77 -1.73 4.38
CA ASP A 191 20.68 -0.73 4.43
C ASP A 191 20.95 0.35 5.48
N LEU A 192 21.80 0.08 6.49
CA LEU A 192 22.18 1.06 7.51
C LEU A 192 23.12 2.15 6.98
N GLU A 193 23.64 2.01 5.76
CA GLU A 193 24.38 3.06 5.05
C GLU A 193 23.49 3.95 4.16
N GLU A 194 22.20 3.62 4.08
CA GLU A 194 21.21 4.35 3.29
C GLU A 194 20.36 5.31 4.14
N VAL A 195 19.58 6.16 3.48
CA VAL A 195 18.63 7.07 4.15
C VAL A 195 17.47 6.25 4.75
N PRO A 196 17.05 6.48 6.01
CA PRO A 196 17.45 7.59 6.89
C PRO A 196 18.63 7.30 7.82
N PHE A 197 19.18 6.09 7.82
CA PHE A 197 20.20 5.63 8.78
C PHE A 197 21.51 6.41 8.67
N ASN A 198 22.00 6.66 7.45
CA ASN A 198 23.21 7.48 7.25
C ASN A 198 23.08 8.90 7.81
N SER A 199 21.86 9.43 7.85
CA SER A 199 21.57 10.76 8.38
C SER A 199 21.50 10.80 9.91
N ILE A 200 21.44 9.62 10.55
CA ILE A 200 21.47 9.46 12.01
C ILE A 200 22.74 8.72 12.49
N GLY A 201 23.78 8.66 11.66
CA GLY A 201 25.13 8.17 11.99
C GLY A 201 25.51 6.84 11.35
N GLY A 202 24.62 6.22 10.58
CA GLY A 202 24.87 5.03 9.78
C GLY A 202 25.31 3.80 10.58
N LEU A 203 25.91 2.83 9.88
CA LEU A 203 26.34 1.56 10.46
C LEU A 203 27.23 1.74 11.70
N GLY A 204 28.13 2.73 11.70
CA GLY A 204 29.00 3.03 12.85
C GLY A 204 28.20 3.37 14.11
N ARG A 205 27.21 4.27 14.00
CA ARG A 205 26.33 4.62 15.14
C ARG A 205 25.46 3.45 15.57
N ALA A 206 25.02 2.60 14.64
CA ALA A 206 24.29 1.38 14.98
C ALA A 206 25.13 0.44 15.88
N TYR A 207 26.41 0.23 15.52
CA TYR A 207 27.33 -0.55 16.34
C TYR A 207 27.63 0.11 17.69
N GLU A 208 27.75 1.43 17.77
CA GLU A 208 27.89 2.13 19.07
C GLU A 208 26.69 1.89 19.99
N LEU A 209 25.47 1.83 19.43
CA LEU A 209 24.23 1.71 20.20
C LEU A 209 23.92 0.26 20.60
N PHE A 210 24.20 -0.71 19.74
CA PHE A 210 23.77 -2.10 19.92
C PHE A 210 24.94 -3.10 20.09
N GLY A 211 26.17 -2.68 19.79
CA GLY A 211 27.37 -3.52 19.89
C GLY A 211 27.25 -4.82 19.09
N ASP A 212 27.78 -5.90 19.67
CA ASP A 212 27.76 -7.25 19.07
C ASP A 212 26.34 -7.80 18.88
N ASN A 213 25.34 -7.23 19.57
CA ASN A 213 23.95 -7.66 19.46
C ASN A 213 23.20 -7.05 18.26
N LEU A 214 23.83 -6.14 17.50
CA LEU A 214 23.20 -5.50 16.35
C LEU A 214 22.63 -6.53 15.36
N SER A 215 23.45 -7.50 14.93
CA SER A 215 23.02 -8.54 14.00
C SER A 215 21.84 -9.35 14.55
N GLY A 216 21.89 -9.73 15.83
CA GLY A 216 20.82 -10.48 16.48
C GLY A 216 19.50 -9.70 16.55
N ILE A 217 19.57 -8.38 16.79
CA ILE A 217 18.40 -7.50 16.76
C ILE A 217 17.82 -7.42 15.36
N LEU A 218 18.65 -7.21 14.33
CA LEU A 218 18.17 -7.15 12.94
C LEU A 218 17.49 -8.46 12.54
N ASP A 219 18.10 -9.61 12.82
CA ASP A 219 17.55 -10.93 12.52
C ASP A 219 16.22 -11.18 13.27
N GLU A 220 16.17 -10.83 14.55
CA GLU A 220 14.96 -10.97 15.36
C GLU A 220 13.82 -10.08 14.84
N LEU A 221 14.13 -8.83 14.50
CA LEU A 221 13.15 -7.88 13.95
C LEU A 221 12.65 -8.33 12.57
N ASN A 222 13.54 -8.75 11.67
CA ASN A 222 13.18 -9.29 10.37
C ASN A 222 12.24 -10.49 10.52
N MET A 223 12.58 -11.43 11.41
CA MET A 223 11.76 -12.62 11.65
C MET A 223 10.40 -12.27 12.25
N ARG A 224 10.34 -11.36 13.22
CA ARG A 224 9.11 -11.10 13.98
C ARG A 224 8.18 -10.09 13.31
N LEU A 225 8.72 -9.07 12.66
CA LEU A 225 7.93 -8.00 12.07
C LEU A 225 7.47 -8.37 10.66
N ALA A 226 8.33 -9.01 9.85
CA ALA A 226 8.02 -9.32 8.46
C ALA A 226 7.14 -10.56 8.24
N ALA A 227 6.95 -11.43 9.25
CA ALA A 227 6.26 -12.74 9.15
C ALA A 227 4.84 -12.75 8.52
#